data_AF-A0AA47P052-F1
#
_entry.id   AF-A0AA47P052-F1
#
_cell.length_a   1.000
_cell.length_b   1.000
_cell.length_c   1.000
_cell.angle_alpha   90.00
_cell.angle_beta   90.00
_cell.angle_gamma   90.00
#
_symmetry.space_group_name_H-M   'P 1'
#
loop_
_entity.id
_entity.type
_entity.pdbx_description
1 polymer ?
#
loop_
_entity_poly.entity_id
_entity_poly.type
_entity_poly.pdbx_seq_one_letter_code
_entity_poly.pdbx_strand_id
1 'polypeptide(L)'
;MGEAGVGHHVRCWHSVASCLFLACLYVGSLYVWRSSLPRDHPSTIKHRCASVLLVAAFSPAVVKAWTHWAEINVDASLWGLMGLRVQGLVPATLLPLLLTAVFYLGPLVHSAMDHPKRSGGGPQAALEPLSWRLCVGDAVWLRNQVVAPVTEELVFRGAMLPMMVSCSGPTAAIFITPLFFGVAHFHHVIEQWKLHRDDLSTILLVAVLQFLYTTVFGAYTAFIFMRTGHLVGPILCHCFCNSQGLPDITAALQHPQRTPVLLSYLMGALLFLLLLFPLTDPLFYGAAPVCSLAPAPPLCY
;
A
#
# COMPACT_ATOMS: atom_id res chain seq x y z
N MET A 1 -25.32 -7.46 -29.27
CA MET A 1 -24.13 -6.63 -28.91
C MET A 1 -24.47 -5.36 -28.12
N GLY A 2 -25.73 -4.89 -28.05
CA GLY A 2 -26.08 -3.64 -27.34
C GLY A 2 -26.23 -3.75 -25.81
N GLU A 3 -26.92 -4.76 -25.28
CA GLU A 3 -27.23 -4.84 -23.83
C GLU A 3 -26.02 -5.18 -22.94
N ALA A 4 -25.14 -6.07 -23.41
CA ALA A 4 -23.91 -6.43 -22.69
C ALA A 4 -22.93 -5.25 -22.55
N GLY A 5 -22.88 -4.37 -23.56
CA GLY A 5 -22.06 -3.16 -23.52
C GLY A 5 -22.62 -2.10 -22.56
N VAL A 6 -23.94 -1.93 -22.54
CA VAL A 6 -24.62 -0.99 -21.62
C VAL A 6 -24.43 -1.42 -20.16
N GLY A 7 -24.61 -2.71 -19.85
CA GLY A 7 -24.38 -3.25 -18.50
C GLY A 7 -22.94 -3.06 -18.02
N HIS A 8 -21.96 -3.28 -18.91
CA HIS A 8 -20.54 -3.04 -18.59
C HIS A 8 -20.24 -1.56 -18.30
N HIS A 9 -20.77 -0.64 -19.11
CA HIS A 9 -20.61 0.80 -18.89
C HIS A 9 -21.20 1.27 -17.55
N VAL A 10 -22.39 0.77 -17.18
CA VAL A 10 -23.05 1.09 -15.91
C VAL A 10 -22.21 0.58 -14.72
N ARG A 11 -21.67 -0.65 -14.79
CA ARG A 11 -20.76 -1.20 -13.77
C ARG A 11 -19.51 -0.37 -13.61
N CYS A 12 -18.89 0.02 -14.73
CA CYS A 12 -17.71 0.86 -14.74
C CYS A 12 -17.95 2.22 -14.09
N TRP A 13 -19.08 2.86 -14.41
CA TRP A 13 -19.45 4.14 -13.82
C TRP A 13 -19.55 4.06 -12.30
N HIS A 14 -20.30 3.09 -11.77
CA HIS A 14 -20.43 2.89 -10.32
C HIS A 14 -19.08 2.58 -9.66
N SER A 15 -18.24 1.76 -10.30
CA SER A 15 -16.92 1.41 -9.78
C SER A 15 -15.99 2.62 -9.67
N VAL A 16 -15.89 3.42 -10.74
CA VAL A 16 -15.07 4.63 -10.75
C VAL A 16 -15.62 5.68 -9.79
N ALA A 17 -16.95 5.88 -9.75
CA ALA A 17 -17.59 6.82 -8.85
C ALA A 17 -17.37 6.45 -7.37
N SER A 18 -17.51 5.17 -7.01
CA SER A 18 -17.22 4.67 -5.66
C SER A 18 -15.74 4.83 -5.28
N CYS A 19 -14.83 4.58 -6.22
CA CYS A 19 -13.39 4.80 -6.04
C CYS A 19 -13.05 6.27 -5.79
N LEU A 20 -13.58 7.17 -6.62
CA LEU A 20 -13.43 8.62 -6.43
C LEU A 20 -14.00 9.08 -5.09
N PHE A 21 -15.19 8.59 -4.74
CA PHE A 21 -15.83 8.91 -3.47
C PHE A 21 -14.96 8.49 -2.28
N LEU A 22 -14.44 7.25 -2.26
CA LEU A 22 -13.56 6.78 -1.19
C LEU A 22 -12.24 7.57 -1.13
N ALA A 23 -11.61 7.86 -2.26
CA ALA A 23 -10.37 8.65 -2.29
C ALA A 23 -10.58 10.06 -1.74
N CYS A 24 -11.63 10.76 -2.19
CA CYS A 24 -12.00 12.09 -1.70
C CYS A 24 -12.39 12.07 -0.22
N LEU A 25 -13.16 11.07 0.22
CA LEU A 25 -13.55 10.92 1.61
C LEU A 25 -12.33 10.68 2.52
N TYR A 26 -11.40 9.82 2.09
CA TYR A 26 -10.18 9.52 2.82
C TYR A 26 -9.31 10.77 3.00
N VAL A 27 -8.99 11.47 1.91
CA VAL A 27 -8.19 12.71 1.96
C VAL A 27 -8.92 13.81 2.71
N GLY A 28 -10.21 14.00 2.45
CA GLY A 28 -11.04 15.00 3.13
C GLY A 28 -11.10 14.79 4.64
N SER A 29 -11.12 13.53 5.10
CA SER A 29 -11.14 13.19 6.52
C SER A 29 -9.94 13.74 7.30
N LEU A 30 -8.78 13.91 6.65
CA LEU A 30 -7.57 14.46 7.26
C LEU A 30 -7.69 15.94 7.64
N TYR A 31 -8.69 16.64 7.08
CA TYR A 31 -8.90 18.09 7.24
C TYR A 31 -10.19 18.45 7.98
N VAL A 32 -10.98 17.47 8.42
CA VAL A 32 -12.23 17.70 9.19
C VAL A 32 -11.94 18.48 10.47
N TRP A 33 -10.83 18.16 11.13
CA TRP A 33 -10.39 18.83 12.35
C TRP A 33 -9.50 20.02 12.00
N ARG A 34 -10.04 21.24 12.17
CA ARG A 34 -9.24 22.46 12.04
C ARG A 34 -8.22 22.51 13.19
N SER A 35 -6.94 22.47 12.84
CA SER A 35 -5.84 22.59 13.79
C SER A 35 -4.87 23.64 13.30
N SER A 36 -4.46 24.55 14.19
CA SER A 36 -3.34 25.49 13.95
C SER A 36 -1.98 24.84 14.22
N LEU A 37 -1.97 23.60 14.74
CA LEU A 37 -0.76 22.89 15.12
C LEU A 37 -0.16 22.15 13.91
N PRO A 38 1.17 21.94 13.89
CA PRO A 38 1.84 21.17 12.85
C PRO A 38 1.24 19.76 12.69
N ARG A 39 1.40 19.18 11.49
CA ARG A 39 0.87 17.84 11.15
C ARG A 39 1.39 16.74 12.10
N ASP A 40 2.63 16.87 12.55
CA ASP A 40 3.33 15.90 13.39
C ASP A 40 3.11 16.16 14.90
N HIS A 41 2.26 17.14 15.24
CA HIS A 41 1.85 17.34 16.61
C HIS A 41 0.95 16.18 17.08
N PRO A 42 1.18 15.58 18.28
CA PRO A 42 0.46 14.39 18.72
C PRO A 42 -1.08 14.50 18.72
N SER A 43 -1.64 15.67 19.03
CA SER A 43 -3.09 15.89 18.95
C SER A 43 -3.61 15.86 17.51
N THR A 44 -2.93 16.53 16.57
CA THR A 44 -3.26 16.51 15.14
C THR A 44 -3.20 15.08 14.60
N ILE A 45 -2.18 14.31 15.00
CA ILE A 45 -2.05 12.90 14.63
C ILE A 45 -3.26 12.09 15.15
N LYS A 46 -3.60 12.20 16.44
CA LYS A 46 -4.73 11.46 17.02
C LYS A 46 -6.05 11.75 16.31
N HIS A 47 -6.35 13.02 16.02
CA HIS A 47 -7.56 13.41 15.30
C HIS A 47 -7.60 12.89 13.85
N ARG A 48 -6.48 13.00 13.12
CA ARG A 48 -6.36 12.47 11.76
C ARG A 48 -6.47 10.95 11.74
N CYS A 49 -5.78 10.25 12.64
CA CYS A 49 -5.88 8.80 12.83
C CYS A 49 -7.32 8.36 13.10
N ALA A 50 -8.03 9.02 14.02
CA ALA A 50 -9.44 8.72 14.29
C ALA A 50 -10.30 8.88 13.03
N SER A 51 -10.06 9.93 12.24
CA SER A 51 -10.83 10.21 11.01
C SER A 51 -10.60 9.14 9.94
N VAL A 52 -9.34 8.78 9.65
CA VAL A 52 -9.03 7.75 8.65
C VAL A 52 -9.47 6.36 9.09
N LEU A 53 -9.45 6.06 10.39
CA LEU A 53 -9.99 4.81 10.93
C LEU A 53 -11.51 4.72 10.74
N LEU A 54 -12.24 5.83 10.90
CA LEU A 54 -13.67 5.87 10.61
C LEU A 54 -13.96 5.66 9.12
N VAL A 55 -13.18 6.27 8.22
CA VAL A 55 -13.32 6.04 6.77
C VAL A 55 -13.00 4.59 6.42
N ALA A 56 -11.93 4.03 6.99
CA ALA A 56 -11.55 2.64 6.80
C ALA A 56 -12.65 1.68 7.29
N ALA A 57 -13.25 1.92 8.45
CA ALA A 57 -14.37 1.15 8.99
C ALA A 57 -15.66 1.30 8.16
N PHE A 58 -15.85 2.43 7.49
CA PHE A 58 -16.97 2.67 6.59
C PHE A 58 -16.78 2.02 5.21
N SER A 59 -15.53 1.81 4.78
CA SER A 59 -15.22 1.28 3.43
C SER A 59 -15.91 -0.04 3.05
N PRO A 60 -16.11 -1.05 3.94
CA PRO A 60 -16.85 -2.26 3.58
C PRO A 60 -18.33 -1.98 3.27
N ALA A 61 -18.94 -0.97 3.92
CA ALA A 61 -20.31 -0.57 3.61
C ALA A 61 -20.40 0.02 2.19
N VAL A 62 -19.38 0.77 1.76
CA VAL A 62 -19.29 1.28 0.38
C VAL A 62 -19.10 0.15 -0.62
N VAL A 63 -18.25 -0.85 -0.31
CA VAL A 63 -18.11 -2.06 -1.14
C VAL A 63 -19.45 -2.79 -1.26
N LYS A 64 -20.18 -2.96 -0.16
CA LYS A 64 -21.51 -3.58 -0.18
C LYS A 64 -22.52 -2.79 -1.02
N ALA A 65 -22.57 -1.47 -0.88
CA ALA A 65 -23.44 -0.62 -1.69
C ALA A 65 -23.08 -0.71 -3.19
N TRP A 66 -21.79 -0.71 -3.51
CA TRP A 66 -21.30 -0.92 -4.87
C TRP A 66 -21.72 -2.28 -5.43
N THR A 67 -21.59 -3.39 -4.68
CA THR A 67 -22.03 -4.72 -5.18
C THR A 67 -23.50 -4.74 -5.57
N HIS A 68 -24.35 -4.00 -4.84
CA HIS A 68 -25.77 -3.89 -5.16
C HIS A 68 -26.03 -3.01 -6.38
N TRP A 69 -25.42 -1.82 -6.46
CA TRP A 69 -25.65 -0.88 -7.57
C TRP A 69 -24.99 -1.30 -8.89
N ALA A 70 -23.86 -2.00 -8.83
CA ALA A 70 -23.20 -2.55 -10.00
C ALA A 70 -23.69 -3.97 -10.35
N GLU A 71 -24.73 -4.48 -9.67
CA GLU A 71 -25.33 -5.80 -9.92
C GLU A 71 -24.28 -6.93 -9.97
N ILE A 72 -23.35 -6.91 -9.01
CA ILE A 72 -22.26 -7.87 -8.92
C ILE A 72 -22.76 -9.15 -8.24
N ASN A 73 -22.89 -10.21 -9.02
CA ASN A 73 -23.25 -11.54 -8.54
C ASN A 73 -21.99 -12.41 -8.45
N VAL A 74 -21.45 -12.59 -7.24
CA VAL A 74 -20.31 -13.46 -6.97
C VAL A 74 -20.54 -14.30 -5.72
N ASP A 75 -20.15 -15.57 -5.78
CA ASP A 75 -20.22 -16.52 -4.65
C ASP A 75 -19.06 -16.32 -3.66
N ALA A 76 -18.78 -15.08 -3.32
CA ALA A 76 -17.72 -14.68 -2.40
C ALA A 76 -18.27 -13.80 -1.29
N SER A 77 -17.74 -13.97 -0.07
CA SER A 77 -18.07 -13.05 1.02
C SER A 77 -17.48 -11.66 0.76
N LEU A 78 -18.13 -10.61 1.28
CA LEU A 78 -17.63 -9.23 1.23
C LEU A 78 -16.18 -9.13 1.72
N TRP A 79 -15.88 -9.81 2.83
CA TRP A 79 -14.54 -9.85 3.42
C TRP A 79 -13.53 -10.57 2.53
N GLY A 80 -13.95 -11.64 1.86
CA GLY A 80 -13.13 -12.35 0.88
C GLY A 80 -12.77 -11.49 -0.32
N LEU A 81 -13.71 -10.69 -0.84
CA LEU A 81 -13.44 -9.72 -1.91
C LEU A 81 -12.42 -8.66 -1.48
N MET A 82 -12.48 -8.23 -0.21
CA MET A 82 -11.53 -7.29 0.36
C MET A 82 -10.19 -7.94 0.79
N GLY A 83 -10.00 -9.24 0.54
CA GLY A 83 -8.76 -9.97 0.85
C GLY A 83 -8.58 -10.32 2.34
N LEU A 84 -9.65 -10.27 3.13
CA LEU A 84 -9.67 -10.69 4.54
C LEU A 84 -10.14 -12.14 4.63
N ARG A 85 -9.17 -13.07 4.59
CA ARG A 85 -9.40 -14.53 4.55
C ARG A 85 -8.33 -15.28 5.34
N VAL A 86 -8.67 -16.50 5.80
CA VAL A 86 -7.78 -17.34 6.63
C VAL A 86 -6.98 -18.36 5.80
N GLN A 87 -7.61 -18.99 4.80
CA GLN A 87 -6.90 -19.89 3.89
C GLN A 87 -5.82 -19.11 3.14
N GLY A 88 -4.57 -19.60 3.17
CA GLY A 88 -3.42 -18.91 2.54
C GLY A 88 -2.78 -17.82 3.39
N LEU A 89 -3.26 -17.55 4.60
CA LEU A 89 -2.82 -16.39 5.40
C LEU A 89 -1.33 -16.45 5.79
N VAL A 90 -0.82 -17.62 6.13
CA VAL A 90 0.59 -17.81 6.51
C VAL A 90 1.53 -17.47 5.35
N PRO A 91 1.42 -18.08 4.16
CA PRO A 91 2.26 -17.68 3.03
C PRO A 91 2.03 -16.22 2.63
N ALA A 92 0.79 -15.69 2.72
CA ALA A 92 0.49 -14.30 2.41
C ALA A 92 1.17 -13.28 3.34
N THR A 93 1.49 -13.72 4.55
CA THR A 93 2.23 -12.94 5.55
C THR A 93 3.73 -12.99 5.27
N LEU A 94 4.26 -14.17 4.92
CA LEU A 94 5.70 -14.42 4.86
C LEU A 94 6.32 -14.13 3.50
N LEU A 95 5.74 -14.63 2.41
CA LEU A 95 6.39 -14.63 1.10
C LEU A 95 6.43 -13.23 0.45
N PRO A 96 5.35 -12.42 0.46
CA PRO A 96 5.42 -11.04 -0.04
C PRO A 96 6.37 -10.16 0.78
N LEU A 97 6.41 -10.36 2.10
CA LEU A 97 7.33 -9.64 2.97
C LEU A 97 8.79 -10.04 2.68
N LEU A 98 9.05 -11.34 2.51
CA LEU A 98 10.37 -11.83 2.09
C LEU A 98 10.79 -11.24 0.74
N LEU A 99 9.89 -11.25 -0.25
CA LEU A 99 10.15 -10.65 -1.56
C LEU A 99 10.51 -9.16 -1.44
N THR A 100 9.78 -8.42 -0.62
CA THR A 100 10.08 -7.00 -0.34
C THR A 100 11.43 -6.83 0.36
N ALA A 101 11.74 -7.67 1.35
CA ALA A 101 13.02 -7.65 2.04
C ALA A 101 14.20 -7.98 1.11
N VAL A 102 14.01 -8.90 0.15
CA VAL A 102 14.99 -9.22 -0.90
C VAL A 102 15.26 -8.01 -1.79
N PHE A 103 14.22 -7.26 -2.19
CA PHE A 103 14.41 -6.00 -2.92
C PHE A 103 15.24 -4.99 -2.11
N TYR A 104 15.02 -4.94 -0.79
CA TYR A 104 15.76 -4.09 0.14
C TYR A 104 17.11 -4.66 0.61
N LEU A 105 17.63 -5.74 -0.02
CA LEU A 105 18.91 -6.35 0.37
C LEU A 105 20.05 -5.32 0.41
N GLY A 106 20.08 -4.39 -0.54
CA GLY A 106 21.02 -3.28 -0.60
C GLY A 106 21.04 -2.42 0.68
N PRO A 107 19.94 -1.70 0.99
CA PRO A 107 19.80 -0.93 2.22
C PRO A 107 20.03 -1.74 3.51
N LEU A 108 19.58 -2.99 3.56
CA LEU A 108 19.78 -3.86 4.73
C LEU A 108 21.25 -4.17 4.97
N VAL A 109 22.00 -4.52 3.91
CA VAL A 109 23.45 -4.75 3.99
C VAL A 109 24.18 -3.46 4.35
N HIS A 110 23.80 -2.32 3.76
CA HIS A 110 24.38 -1.02 4.08
C HIS A 110 24.22 -0.71 5.58
N SER A 111 23.00 -0.81 6.11
CA SER A 111 22.73 -0.58 7.53
C SER A 111 23.47 -1.58 8.43
N ALA A 112 23.59 -2.84 8.01
CA ALA A 112 24.30 -3.86 8.77
C ALA A 112 25.80 -3.59 8.88
N MET A 113 26.40 -3.03 7.83
CA MET A 113 27.82 -2.66 7.78
C MET A 113 28.13 -1.44 8.64
N ASP A 114 27.24 -0.44 8.67
CA ASP A 114 27.40 0.76 9.51
C ASP A 114 27.15 0.47 11.00
N HIS A 115 26.28 -0.49 11.31
CA HIS A 115 25.89 -0.83 12.67
C HIS A 115 26.06 -2.33 12.98
N PRO A 116 27.30 -2.85 13.02
CA PRO A 116 27.55 -4.27 13.23
C PRO A 116 27.04 -4.78 14.58
N LYS A 117 27.01 -3.93 15.62
CA LYS A 117 26.45 -4.25 16.94
C LYS A 117 24.92 -4.37 16.95
N ARG A 118 24.22 -3.75 15.99
CA ARG A 118 22.77 -3.83 15.83
C ARG A 118 22.35 -5.03 14.98
N SER A 119 23.21 -5.47 14.06
CA SER A 119 23.02 -6.71 13.28
C SER A 119 23.38 -8.00 14.04
N GLY A 120 24.23 -7.90 15.07
CA GLY A 120 24.49 -9.01 16.00
C GLY A 120 23.43 -9.20 17.09
N GLY A 121 22.51 -8.24 17.23
CA GLY A 121 21.29 -8.42 18.02
C GLY A 121 20.31 -9.21 17.20
N GLY A 122 20.13 -10.50 17.50
CA GLY A 122 19.09 -11.31 16.88
C GLY A 122 17.68 -10.71 17.08
N PRO A 123 16.61 -11.44 16.73
CA PRO A 123 15.22 -11.01 16.98
C PRO A 123 14.95 -10.48 18.40
N GLN A 124 15.82 -10.78 19.36
CA GLN A 124 15.87 -10.26 20.73
C GLN A 124 15.80 -8.73 20.88
N ALA A 125 16.46 -7.93 20.02
CA ALA A 125 16.37 -6.45 20.13
C ALA A 125 15.02 -5.89 19.65
N ALA A 126 14.38 -6.57 18.70
CA ALA A 126 13.02 -6.27 18.23
C ALA A 126 11.92 -6.84 19.15
N LEU A 127 12.26 -7.85 19.97
CA LEU A 127 11.37 -8.51 20.93
C LEU A 127 11.46 -7.93 22.34
N GLU A 128 12.29 -6.92 22.59
CA GLU A 128 12.37 -6.29 23.90
C GLU A 128 11.05 -5.59 24.26
N PRO A 129 10.39 -5.97 25.37
CA PRO A 129 9.09 -5.43 25.70
C PRO A 129 9.07 -3.91 25.94
N LEU A 130 10.22 -3.34 26.25
CA LEU A 130 10.38 -1.92 26.58
C LEU A 130 10.54 -1.06 25.32
N SER A 131 11.22 -1.57 24.28
CA SER A 131 11.41 -0.84 23.02
C SER A 131 10.09 -0.67 22.27
N TRP A 132 9.24 -1.71 22.22
CA TRP A 132 7.91 -1.58 21.61
C TRP A 132 6.98 -0.65 22.40
N ARG A 133 7.05 -0.64 23.74
CA ARG A 133 6.24 0.28 24.56
C ARG A 133 6.57 1.74 24.29
N LEU A 134 7.84 2.05 24.10
CA LEU A 134 8.30 3.40 23.72
C LEU A 134 7.86 3.76 22.30
N CYS A 135 7.92 2.82 21.35
CA CYS A 135 7.44 3.02 19.98
C CYS A 135 5.91 3.20 19.89
N VAL A 136 5.13 2.43 20.64
CA VAL A 136 3.65 2.57 20.69
C VAL A 136 3.24 3.87 21.40
N GLY A 137 4.08 4.38 22.30
CA GLY A 137 3.90 5.70 22.91
C GLY A 137 4.14 6.87 21.94
N ASP A 138 4.89 6.66 20.86
CA ASP A 138 5.12 7.66 19.82
C ASP A 138 3.98 7.66 18.79
N ALA A 139 3.21 8.75 18.80
CA ALA A 139 2.10 8.94 17.87
C ALA A 139 2.55 8.95 16.39
N VAL A 140 3.76 9.46 16.10
CA VAL A 140 4.32 9.49 14.74
C VAL A 140 4.62 8.07 14.27
N TRP A 141 5.30 7.29 15.11
CA TRP A 141 5.58 5.88 14.82
C TRP A 141 4.30 5.07 14.63
N LEU A 142 3.33 5.18 15.54
CA LEU A 142 2.07 4.45 15.46
C LEU A 142 1.29 4.80 14.18
N ARG A 143 1.26 6.08 13.82
CA ARG A 143 0.66 6.54 12.56
C ARG A 143 1.37 5.89 11.37
N ASN A 144 2.68 6.03 11.28
CA ASN A 144 3.45 5.62 10.10
C ASN A 144 3.53 4.11 9.94
N GLN A 145 3.60 3.35 11.04
CA GLN A 145 3.86 1.91 11.00
C GLN A 145 2.61 1.04 11.13
N VAL A 146 1.51 1.58 11.65
CA VAL A 146 0.29 0.78 11.88
C VAL A 146 -0.91 1.42 11.25
N VAL A 147 -1.28 2.63 11.69
CA VAL A 147 -2.57 3.23 11.28
C VAL A 147 -2.59 3.48 9.77
N ALA A 148 -1.62 4.21 9.23
CA ALA A 148 -1.59 4.54 7.81
C ALA A 148 -1.50 3.29 6.92
N PRO A 149 -0.58 2.33 7.12
CA PRO A 149 -0.56 1.10 6.32
C PRO A 149 -1.89 0.33 6.36
N VAL A 150 -2.49 0.15 7.55
CA VAL A 150 -3.73 -0.62 7.67
C VAL A 150 -4.89 0.10 6.98
N THR A 151 -5.07 1.40 7.22
CA THR A 151 -6.21 2.13 6.67
C THR A 151 -6.06 2.39 5.17
N GLU A 152 -4.85 2.69 4.71
CA GLU A 152 -4.58 2.93 3.28
C GLU A 152 -4.72 1.65 2.46
N GLU A 153 -4.14 0.53 2.91
CA GLU A 153 -4.29 -0.73 2.17
C GLU A 153 -5.76 -1.20 2.20
N LEU A 154 -6.47 -1.09 3.33
CA LEU A 154 -7.89 -1.48 3.39
C LEU A 154 -8.76 -0.69 2.42
N VAL A 155 -8.58 0.63 2.35
CA VAL A 155 -9.39 1.50 1.47
C VAL A 155 -8.95 1.37 0.01
N PHE A 156 -7.67 1.56 -0.28
CA PHE A 156 -7.19 1.64 -1.66
C PHE A 156 -6.99 0.27 -2.32
N ARG A 157 -6.69 -0.80 -1.57
CA ARG A 157 -6.54 -2.16 -2.12
C ARG A 157 -7.76 -3.00 -1.76
N GLY A 158 -8.12 -3.09 -0.48
CA GLY A 158 -9.25 -3.90 -0.03
C GLY A 158 -10.59 -3.47 -0.64
N ALA A 159 -10.88 -2.17 -0.71
CA ALA A 159 -12.16 -1.68 -1.26
C ALA A 159 -12.08 -1.31 -2.74
N MET A 160 -11.16 -0.42 -3.13
CA MET A 160 -11.14 0.16 -4.48
C MET A 160 -10.66 -0.80 -5.58
N LEU A 161 -9.70 -1.68 -5.28
CA LEU A 161 -9.14 -2.58 -6.29
C LEU A 161 -10.18 -3.58 -6.82
N PRO A 162 -10.99 -4.29 -6.00
CA PRO A 162 -12.09 -5.13 -6.49
C PRO A 162 -13.07 -4.39 -7.40
N MET A 163 -13.44 -3.15 -7.05
CA MET A 163 -14.31 -2.32 -7.89
C MET A 163 -13.69 -2.10 -9.28
N MET A 164 -12.40 -1.75 -9.31
CA MET A 164 -11.69 -1.52 -10.57
C MET A 164 -11.48 -2.80 -11.38
N VAL A 165 -11.27 -3.95 -10.74
CA VAL A 165 -11.16 -5.26 -11.43
C VAL A 165 -12.46 -5.57 -12.18
N SER A 166 -13.62 -5.26 -11.61
CA SER A 166 -14.91 -5.50 -12.26
C SER A 166 -15.13 -4.72 -13.56
N CYS A 167 -14.45 -3.58 -13.71
CA CYS A 167 -14.61 -2.66 -14.82
C CYS A 167 -13.49 -2.80 -15.86
N SER A 168 -12.24 -2.92 -15.40
CA SER A 168 -11.05 -2.83 -16.25
C SER A 168 -10.30 -4.16 -16.39
N GLY A 169 -10.71 -5.18 -15.64
CA GLY A 169 -10.00 -6.45 -15.54
C GLY A 169 -8.78 -6.38 -14.58
N PRO A 170 -8.22 -7.55 -14.23
CA PRO A 170 -7.20 -7.67 -13.19
C PRO A 170 -5.90 -6.92 -13.51
N THR A 171 -5.39 -7.05 -14.73
CA THR A 171 -4.11 -6.45 -15.13
C THR A 171 -4.19 -4.92 -15.17
N ALA A 172 -5.24 -4.36 -15.78
CA ALA A 172 -5.39 -2.91 -15.85
C ALA A 172 -5.65 -2.29 -14.47
N ALA A 173 -6.44 -2.97 -13.62
CA ALA A 173 -6.72 -2.49 -12.26
C ALA A 173 -5.45 -2.34 -11.41
N ILE A 174 -4.43 -3.19 -11.60
CA ILE A 174 -3.13 -3.06 -10.93
C ILE A 174 -2.46 -1.70 -11.21
N PHE A 175 -2.66 -1.14 -12.41
CA PHE A 175 -2.04 0.14 -12.79
C PHE A 175 -2.97 1.34 -12.66
N ILE A 176 -4.30 1.15 -12.75
CA ILE A 176 -5.28 2.23 -12.65
C ILE A 176 -5.57 2.59 -11.20
N THR A 177 -5.83 1.62 -10.32
CA THR A 177 -6.19 1.88 -8.91
C THR A 177 -5.13 2.71 -8.16
N PRO A 178 -3.82 2.46 -8.33
CA PRO A 178 -2.78 3.27 -7.68
C PRO A 178 -2.78 4.75 -8.06
N LEU A 179 -3.38 5.14 -9.19
CA LEU A 179 -3.47 6.56 -9.56
C LEU A 179 -4.32 7.35 -8.56
N PHE A 180 -5.38 6.75 -8.01
CA PHE A 180 -6.16 7.38 -6.94
C PHE A 180 -5.31 7.58 -5.67
N PHE A 181 -4.49 6.59 -5.34
CA PHE A 181 -3.57 6.64 -4.21
C PHE A 181 -2.46 7.68 -4.41
N GLY A 182 -1.85 7.71 -5.59
CA GLY A 182 -0.84 8.70 -5.95
C GLY A 182 -1.40 10.12 -5.91
N VAL A 183 -2.58 10.35 -6.51
CA VAL A 183 -3.22 11.67 -6.50
C VAL A 183 -3.59 12.11 -5.09
N ALA A 184 -4.03 11.18 -4.23
CA ALA A 184 -4.34 11.48 -2.84
C ALA A 184 -3.15 12.11 -2.10
N HIS A 185 -1.90 11.80 -2.47
CA HIS A 185 -0.69 12.37 -1.84
C HIS A 185 -0.37 13.80 -2.26
N PHE A 186 -1.00 14.36 -3.31
CA PHE A 186 -0.84 15.78 -3.62
C PHE A 186 -1.34 16.70 -2.50
N HIS A 187 -2.13 16.20 -1.53
CA HIS A 187 -2.50 16.96 -0.34
C HIS A 187 -1.28 17.43 0.48
N HIS A 188 -0.14 16.73 0.40
CA HIS A 188 1.11 17.17 1.03
C HIS A 188 1.68 18.44 0.39
N VAL A 189 1.41 18.69 -0.90
CA VAL A 189 1.78 19.93 -1.58
C VAL A 189 1.08 21.13 -0.93
N ILE A 190 -0.20 20.96 -0.56
CA ILE A 190 -0.96 22.00 0.15
C ILE A 190 -0.32 22.30 1.51
N GLU A 191 0.23 21.30 2.19
CA GLU A 191 0.94 21.48 3.46
C GLU A 191 2.29 22.20 3.26
N GLN A 192 3.07 21.82 2.25
CA GLN A 192 4.36 22.44 1.94
C GLN A 192 4.21 23.91 1.49
N TRP A 193 3.23 24.19 0.63
CA TRP A 193 2.90 25.55 0.21
C TRP A 193 2.58 26.44 1.42
N LYS A 194 1.74 25.96 2.34
CA LYS A 194 1.36 26.75 3.54
C LYS A 194 2.55 27.11 4.43
N LEU A 195 3.59 26.28 4.44
CA LEU A 195 4.80 26.52 5.24
C LEU A 195 5.76 27.55 4.61
N HIS A 196 5.55 27.98 3.35
CA HIS A 196 6.33 29.03 2.64
C HIS A 196 7.86 28.84 2.68
N ARG A 197 8.35 27.59 2.74
CA ARG A 197 9.80 27.33 2.93
C ARG A 197 10.58 27.13 1.65
N ASP A 198 9.93 26.67 0.58
CA ASP A 198 10.59 26.18 -0.63
C ASP A 198 10.10 26.94 -1.87
N ASP A 199 10.93 27.01 -2.91
CA ASP A 199 10.55 27.60 -4.19
C ASP A 199 9.52 26.70 -4.91
N LEU A 200 8.74 27.29 -5.82
CA LEU A 200 7.69 26.58 -6.54
C LEU A 200 8.22 25.37 -7.33
N SER A 201 9.46 25.45 -7.85
CA SER A 201 10.07 24.36 -8.61
C SER A 201 10.40 23.17 -7.72
N THR A 202 10.94 23.40 -6.52
CA THR A 202 11.19 22.34 -5.54
C THR A 202 9.89 21.70 -5.06
N ILE A 203 8.87 22.51 -4.75
CA ILE A 203 7.55 21.99 -4.34
C ILE A 203 6.96 21.09 -5.44
N LEU A 204 7.01 21.52 -6.70
CA LEU A 204 6.53 20.74 -7.83
C LEU A 204 7.35 19.46 -8.03
N LEU A 205 8.68 19.52 -7.92
CA LEU A 205 9.54 18.36 -8.04
C LEU A 205 9.24 17.32 -6.95
N VAL A 206 9.12 17.75 -5.69
CA VAL A 206 8.76 16.88 -4.57
C VAL A 206 7.38 16.26 -4.80
N ALA A 207 6.41 17.03 -5.28
CA ALA A 207 5.07 16.54 -5.60
C ALA A 207 5.09 15.45 -6.68
N VAL A 208 5.84 15.66 -7.76
CA VAL A 208 5.96 14.70 -8.87
C VAL A 208 6.67 13.43 -8.41
N LEU A 209 7.79 13.55 -7.69
CA LEU A 209 8.49 12.41 -7.13
C LEU A 209 7.59 11.63 -6.17
N GLN A 210 6.87 12.34 -5.30
CA GLN A 210 5.87 11.79 -4.39
C GLN A 210 4.83 10.97 -5.13
N PHE A 211 4.20 11.56 -6.15
CA PHE A 211 3.20 10.91 -6.98
C PHE A 211 3.76 9.65 -7.68
N LEU A 212 4.95 9.75 -8.29
CA LEU A 212 5.55 8.64 -9.02
C LEU A 212 5.86 7.47 -8.10
N TYR A 213 6.55 7.72 -6.98
CA TYR A 213 6.94 6.63 -6.08
C TYR A 213 5.72 5.98 -5.42
N THR A 214 4.72 6.78 -5.00
CA THR A 214 3.50 6.25 -4.36
C THR A 214 2.67 5.47 -5.36
N THR A 215 2.62 5.88 -6.62
CA THR A 215 1.96 5.14 -7.70
C THR A 215 2.65 3.81 -7.98
N VAL A 216 3.98 3.78 -8.07
CA VAL A 216 4.75 2.53 -8.26
C VAL A 216 4.57 1.58 -7.08
N PHE A 217 4.65 2.09 -5.85
CA PHE A 217 4.39 1.31 -4.65
C PHE A 217 2.95 0.78 -4.59
N GLY A 218 1.98 1.62 -4.97
CA GLY A 218 0.58 1.24 -5.11
C GLY A 218 0.39 0.12 -6.14
N ALA A 219 1.08 0.17 -7.28
CA ALA A 219 1.03 -0.89 -8.29
C ALA A 219 1.65 -2.19 -7.77
N TYR A 220 2.77 -2.12 -7.05
CA TYR A 220 3.38 -3.29 -6.41
C TYR A 220 2.43 -3.96 -5.41
N THR A 221 1.86 -3.19 -4.49
CA THR A 221 0.92 -3.72 -3.48
C THR A 221 -0.39 -4.21 -4.11
N ALA A 222 -0.90 -3.55 -5.16
CA ALA A 222 -2.03 -4.06 -5.94
C ALA A 222 -1.68 -5.38 -6.64
N PHE A 223 -0.48 -5.52 -7.19
CA PHE A 223 0.02 -6.78 -7.75
C PHE A 223 0.04 -7.88 -6.67
N ILE A 224 0.66 -7.64 -5.51
CA ILE A 224 0.66 -8.61 -4.40
C ILE A 224 -0.77 -9.00 -4.01
N PHE A 225 -1.68 -8.04 -3.88
CA PHE A 225 -3.09 -8.32 -3.58
C PHE A 225 -3.73 -9.19 -4.66
N MET A 226 -3.55 -8.88 -5.94
CA MET A 226 -4.14 -9.65 -7.04
C MET A 226 -3.58 -11.08 -7.14
N ARG A 227 -2.29 -11.26 -6.84
CA ARG A 227 -1.63 -12.58 -6.87
C ARG A 227 -2.00 -13.45 -5.68
N THR A 228 -2.06 -12.87 -4.49
CA THR A 228 -2.30 -13.61 -3.25
C THR A 228 -3.77 -13.67 -2.85
N GLY A 229 -4.59 -12.70 -3.28
CA GLY A 229 -5.95 -12.52 -2.77
C GLY A 229 -6.02 -12.16 -1.29
N HIS A 230 -4.92 -11.61 -0.73
CA HIS A 230 -4.81 -11.27 0.69
C HIS A 230 -4.41 -9.81 0.89
N LEU A 231 -5.06 -9.16 1.86
CA LEU A 231 -4.73 -7.80 2.26
C LEU A 231 -3.53 -7.71 3.22
N VAL A 232 -3.24 -8.78 3.97
CA VAL A 232 -2.14 -8.78 4.96
C VAL A 232 -0.78 -8.59 4.31
N GLY A 233 -0.55 -9.17 3.13
CA GLY A 233 0.71 -9.03 2.38
C GLY A 233 1.02 -7.57 2.05
N PRO A 234 0.13 -6.86 1.33
CA PRO A 234 0.26 -5.42 1.09
C PRO A 234 0.49 -4.60 2.35
N ILE A 235 -0.27 -4.84 3.43
CA ILE A 235 -0.11 -4.12 4.72
C ILE A 235 1.31 -4.29 5.25
N LEU A 236 1.82 -5.51 5.33
CA LEU A 236 3.15 -5.77 5.89
C LEU A 236 4.26 -5.23 4.99
N CYS A 237 4.11 -5.33 3.68
CA CYS A 237 5.04 -4.72 2.73
C CYS A 237 5.06 -3.19 2.91
N HIS A 238 3.91 -2.57 3.14
CA HIS A 238 3.80 -1.14 3.41
C HIS A 238 4.47 -0.76 4.74
N CYS A 239 4.17 -1.44 5.84
CA CYS A 239 4.85 -1.24 7.13
C CYS A 239 6.38 -1.35 6.96
N PHE A 240 6.85 -2.38 6.25
CA PHE A 240 8.27 -2.57 5.99
C PHE A 240 8.86 -1.41 5.20
N CYS A 241 8.27 -1.01 4.07
CA CYS A 241 8.74 0.12 3.27
C CYS A 241 8.72 1.44 4.07
N ASN A 242 7.72 1.69 4.92
CA ASN A 242 7.69 2.87 5.79
C ASN A 242 8.81 2.86 6.83
N SER A 243 9.25 1.67 7.28
CA SER A 243 10.40 1.54 8.19
C SER A 243 11.75 1.76 7.49
N GLN A 244 11.88 1.31 6.24
CA GLN A 244 13.14 1.40 5.49
C GLN A 244 13.31 2.73 4.75
N GLY A 245 12.22 3.36 4.35
CA GLY A 245 12.25 4.54 3.47
C GLY A 245 12.66 4.20 2.05
N LEU A 246 12.97 5.22 1.26
CA LEU A 246 13.53 5.04 -0.08
C LEU A 246 15.01 4.64 0.02
N PRO A 247 15.49 3.73 -0.83
CA PRO A 247 16.91 3.36 -0.85
C PRO A 247 17.81 4.58 -1.12
N ASP A 248 18.71 4.89 -0.19
CA ASP A 248 19.66 6.01 -0.33
C ASP A 248 20.89 5.57 -1.14
N ILE A 249 20.77 5.68 -2.46
CA ILE A 249 21.84 5.35 -3.41
C ILE A 249 23.03 6.31 -3.27
N THR A 250 22.78 7.57 -2.89
CA THR A 250 23.86 8.56 -2.70
C THR A 250 24.76 8.16 -1.54
N ALA A 251 24.17 7.78 -0.40
CA ALA A 251 24.93 7.26 0.72
C ALA A 251 25.66 5.96 0.37
N ALA A 252 25.02 5.05 -0.38
CA ALA A 252 25.66 3.82 -0.85
C ALA A 252 26.90 4.07 -1.74
N LEU A 253 26.86 5.09 -2.61
CA LEU A 253 27.99 5.49 -3.46
C LEU A 253 29.16 6.09 -2.66
N GLN A 254 28.84 6.75 -1.54
CA GLN A 254 29.81 7.38 -0.64
C GLN A 254 30.37 6.42 0.42
N HIS A 255 29.80 5.23 0.56
CA HIS A 255 30.19 4.27 1.58
C HIS A 255 31.65 3.78 1.39
N PRO A 256 32.47 3.64 2.46
CA PRO A 256 33.86 3.18 2.36
C PRO A 256 34.01 1.81 1.67
N GLN A 257 33.01 0.95 1.84
CA GLN A 257 32.89 -0.35 1.18
C GLN A 257 31.79 -0.32 0.10
N ARG A 258 31.81 0.69 -0.78
CA ARG A 258 30.80 0.89 -1.82
C ARG A 258 30.59 -0.31 -2.74
N THR A 259 31.63 -1.08 -3.09
CA THR A 259 31.50 -2.20 -4.03
C THR A 259 30.55 -3.30 -3.53
N PRO A 260 30.77 -3.91 -2.34
CA PRO A 260 29.84 -4.91 -1.82
C PRO A 260 28.44 -4.35 -1.54
N VAL A 261 28.31 -3.08 -1.13
CA VAL A 261 27.01 -2.43 -0.95
C VAL A 261 26.28 -2.29 -2.30
N LEU A 262 26.90 -1.72 -3.33
CA LEU A 262 26.26 -1.58 -4.63
C LEU A 262 25.94 -2.94 -5.27
N LEU A 263 26.80 -3.94 -5.08
CA LEU A 263 26.51 -5.31 -5.51
C LEU A 263 25.28 -5.90 -4.79
N SER A 264 25.07 -5.61 -3.50
CA SER A 264 23.88 -6.08 -2.78
C SER A 264 22.60 -5.38 -3.24
N TYR A 265 22.67 -4.10 -3.65
CA TYR A 265 21.56 -3.40 -4.31
C TYR A 265 21.19 -4.09 -5.64
N LEU A 266 22.18 -4.33 -6.50
CA LEU A 266 21.96 -4.99 -7.80
C LEU A 266 21.43 -6.42 -7.63
N MET A 267 22.01 -7.17 -6.69
CA MET A 267 21.58 -8.52 -6.36
C MET A 267 20.14 -8.54 -5.84
N GLY A 268 19.78 -7.62 -4.94
CA GLY A 268 18.42 -7.50 -4.42
C GLY A 268 17.39 -7.24 -5.52
N ALA A 269 17.70 -6.31 -6.44
CA ALA A 269 16.85 -6.03 -7.59
C ALA A 269 16.72 -7.23 -8.54
N LEU A 270 17.83 -7.90 -8.86
CA LEU A 270 17.83 -9.09 -9.73
C LEU A 270 17.02 -10.23 -9.10
N LEU A 271 17.28 -10.55 -7.83
CA LEU A 271 16.56 -11.59 -7.10
C LEU A 271 15.08 -11.26 -6.97
N PHE A 272 14.72 -10.00 -6.72
CA PHE A 272 13.33 -9.56 -6.71
C PHE A 272 12.63 -9.89 -8.04
N LEU A 273 13.24 -9.56 -9.18
CA LEU A 273 12.67 -9.87 -10.50
C LEU A 273 12.52 -11.38 -10.74
N LEU A 274 13.51 -12.18 -10.33
CA LEU A 274 13.48 -13.64 -10.47
C LEU A 274 12.46 -14.30 -9.54
N LEU A 275 12.25 -13.75 -8.33
CA LEU A 275 11.38 -14.30 -7.30
C LEU A 275 9.97 -13.72 -7.31
N LEU A 276 9.71 -12.64 -8.08
CA LEU A 276 8.43 -11.93 -8.11
C LEU A 276 7.26 -12.87 -8.37
N PHE A 277 7.33 -13.69 -9.43
CA PHE A 277 6.27 -14.65 -9.75
C PHE A 277 6.32 -15.94 -8.91
N PRO A 278 7.49 -16.58 -8.69
CA PRO A 278 7.56 -17.79 -7.86
C PRO A 278 7.05 -17.59 -6.43
N LEU A 279 7.39 -16.47 -5.77
CA LEU A 279 6.93 -16.20 -4.41
C LEU A 279 5.49 -15.68 -4.36
N THR A 280 4.89 -15.31 -5.49
CA THR A 280 3.49 -14.85 -5.56
C THR A 280 2.63 -15.80 -6.38
N ASP A 281 3.02 -17.07 -6.48
CA ASP A 281 2.22 -18.09 -7.15
C ASP A 281 0.88 -18.31 -6.40
N PRO A 282 -0.29 -18.11 -7.05
CA PRO A 282 -1.60 -18.30 -6.45
C PRO A 282 -1.82 -19.66 -5.78
N LEU A 283 -1.07 -20.69 -6.19
CA LEU A 283 -1.13 -22.03 -5.59
C LEU A 283 -0.85 -22.03 -4.08
N PHE A 284 -0.01 -21.12 -3.57
CA PHE A 284 0.27 -21.03 -2.13
C PHE A 284 -0.87 -20.41 -1.32
N TYR A 285 -1.74 -19.64 -1.97
CA TYR A 285 -2.71 -18.77 -1.31
C TYR A 285 -4.17 -19.23 -1.46
N GLY A 286 -4.42 -20.12 -2.43
CA GLY A 286 -5.76 -20.60 -2.78
C GLY A 286 -6.51 -19.61 -3.67
N ALA A 287 -7.70 -20.02 -4.15
CA ALA A 287 -8.47 -19.24 -5.12
C ALA A 287 -8.80 -17.83 -4.59
N ALA A 288 -8.38 -16.78 -5.30
CA ALA A 288 -8.58 -15.39 -4.91
C ALA A 288 -9.99 -14.90 -5.29
N PRO A 289 -10.86 -14.51 -4.33
CA PRO A 289 -12.23 -14.12 -4.63
C PRO A 289 -12.35 -12.91 -5.56
N VAL A 290 -11.39 -11.97 -5.51
CA VAL A 290 -11.37 -10.79 -6.39
C VAL A 290 -11.34 -11.15 -7.88
N CYS A 291 -10.81 -12.33 -8.24
CA CYS A 291 -10.67 -12.77 -9.61
C CYS A 291 -11.98 -13.18 -10.28
N SER A 292 -13.00 -13.52 -9.49
CA SER A 292 -14.34 -13.81 -10.04
C SER A 292 -15.06 -12.55 -10.54
N LEU A 293 -14.53 -11.36 -10.23
CA LEU A 293 -15.08 -10.09 -10.72
C LEU A 293 -14.68 -9.77 -12.17
N ALA A 294 -13.71 -10.48 -12.74
CA ALA A 294 -13.20 -10.16 -14.07
C ALA A 294 -14.28 -10.36 -15.16
N PRO A 295 -14.45 -9.43 -16.11
CA PRO A 295 -15.50 -9.49 -17.14
C PRO A 295 -15.30 -10.56 -18.24
N ALA A 296 -14.18 -11.30 -18.24
CA ALA A 296 -13.82 -12.34 -19.22
C ALA A 296 -13.16 -13.55 -18.50
N PRO A 297 -13.14 -14.77 -19.08
CA PRO A 297 -12.73 -15.97 -18.35
C PRO A 297 -11.31 -15.84 -17.76
N PRO A 298 -11.09 -16.40 -16.56
CA PRO A 298 -10.10 -15.88 -15.65
C PRO A 298 -8.70 -16.34 -16.06
N LEU A 299 -7.81 -15.39 -16.27
CA LEU A 299 -6.40 -15.61 -15.99
C LEU A 299 -5.97 -14.61 -14.93
N CYS A 300 -6.42 -14.85 -13.70
CA CYS A 300 -5.61 -14.48 -12.55
C CYS A 300 -4.48 -15.52 -12.39
N TYR A 301 -3.61 -15.62 -13.38
CA TYR A 301 -2.41 -16.47 -13.35
C TYR A 301 -1.22 -15.70 -13.88
#